data_AF-A0A256ZS35-F1
#
_entry.id   AF-A0A256ZS35-F1
#
_cell.length_a   1.000
_cell.length_b   1.000
_cell.length_c   1.000
_cell.angle_alpha   90.00
_cell.angle_beta   90.00
_cell.angle_gamma   90.00
#
_symmetry.space_group_name_H-M   'P 1'
#
loop_
_entity.id
_entity.type
_entity.pdbx_description
1 polymer ?
#
loop_
_entity_poly.entity_id
_entity_poly.type
_entity_poly.pdbx_seq_one_letter_code
_entity_poly.pdbx_strand_id
1 'polypeptide(L)' 'MRKKDDIVYLRHILDAIRLIEEYLQTKNYNDFIKNRMLQDAVIREIEILGEAAKNLSNEL' A
#
# COMPACT_ATOMS: atom_id res chain seq x y z
N MET A 1 17.43 12.96 -2.63
CA MET A 1 17.14 11.71 -3.36
C MET A 1 17.11 12.01 -4.84
N ARG A 2 17.51 11.12 -5.75
CA ARG A 2 17.47 11.44 -7.19
C ARG A 2 16.06 11.22 -7.72
N LYS A 3 15.59 12.04 -8.67
CA LYS A 3 14.28 11.86 -9.35
C LYS A 3 14.03 10.45 -9.90
N LYS A 4 15.09 9.70 -10.24
CA LYS A 4 14.97 8.29 -10.68
C LYS A 4 14.49 7.35 -9.56
N ASP A 5 14.80 7.67 -8.31
CA ASP A 5 14.42 6.88 -7.14
C ASP A 5 12.94 7.12 -6.80
N ASP A 6 12.41 8.33 -7.03
CA ASP A 6 10.99 8.66 -6.81
C ASP A 6 10.06 7.75 -7.64
N ILE A 7 10.44 7.43 -8.88
CA ILE A 7 9.65 6.53 -9.74
C ILE A 7 9.52 5.14 -9.11
N VAL A 8 10.57 4.65 -8.44
CA VAL A 8 10.55 3.34 -7.76
C VAL A 8 9.57 3.39 -6.58
N TYR A 9 9.64 4.43 -5.75
CA TYR A 9 8.73 4.58 -4.61
C TYR A 9 7.27 4.79 -5.05
N LEU A 10 7.03 5.58 -6.09
CA LEU A 10 5.70 5.74 -6.67
C LEU A 10 5.15 4.42 -7.20
N ARG A 11 6.02 3.56 -7.75
CA ARG A 11 5.62 2.22 -8.19
C ARG A 11 5.28 1.32 -7.01
N HIS A 12 6.06 1.33 -5.94
CA HIS A 12 5.73 0.60 -4.70
C HIS A 12 4.38 1.05 -4.13
N ILE A 13 4.12 2.36 -4.13
CA ILE A 13 2.83 2.92 -3.70
C ILE A 13 1.69 2.39 -4.58
N LEU A 14 1.85 2.45 -5.90
CA LEU A 14 0.82 1.98 -6.83
C LEU A 14 0.56 0.47 -6.68
N ASP A 15 1.61 -0.32 -6.51
CA ASP A 15 1.50 -1.78 -6.36
C ASP A 15 0.82 -2.15 -5.03
N ALA A 16 1.15 -1.47 -3.93
CA ALA A 16 0.50 -1.67 -2.63
C ALA A 16 -1.00 -1.30 -2.66
N ILE A 17 -1.38 -0.19 -3.31
CA ILE A 17 -2.80 0.20 -3.50
C ILE A 17 -3.55 -0.90 -4.26
N ARG A 18 -2.98 -1.40 -5.35
CA ARG A 18 -3.61 -2.45 -6.16
C ARG A 18 -3.83 -3.73 -5.37
N LEU A 19 -2.86 -4.14 -4.54
CA LEU A 19 -3.01 -5.32 -3.68
C LEU A 19 -4.12 -5.12 -2.65
N ILE A 20 -4.21 -3.95 -2.01
CA ILE A 20 -5.31 -3.63 -1.09
C ILE A 20 -6.66 -3.73 -1.80
N GLU A 21 -6.78 -3.14 -3.00
CA GLU A 21 -8.01 -3.21 -3.79
C GLU A 21 -8.37 -4.66 -4.15
N GLU A 22 -7.40 -5.47 -4.59
CA GLU A 22 -7.61 -6.88 -4.92
C GLU A 22 -8.07 -7.69 -3.69
N TYR A 23 -7.44 -7.48 -2.53
CA TYR A 23 -7.81 -8.16 -1.29
C TYR A 23 -9.23 -7.83 -0.83
N LEU A 24 -9.68 -6.59 -1.08
CA LEU A 24 -10.96 -6.09 -0.61
C LEU A 24 -12.09 -6.20 -1.65
N GLN A 25 -11.78 -6.40 -2.94
CA GLN A 25 -12.75 -6.34 -4.05
C GLN A 25 -14.02 -7.20 -3.83
N THR A 26 -13.87 -8.35 -3.18
CA THR A 26 -14.97 -9.31 -2.95
C THR A 26 -15.38 -9.41 -1.48
N LYS A 27 -14.92 -8.48 -0.64
CA LYS A 27 -15.09 -8.52 0.81
C LYS A 27 -15.97 -7.38 1.27
N ASN A 28 -16.96 -7.70 2.11
CA ASN A 28 -17.69 -6.68 2.84
C ASN A 28 -17.01 -6.42 4.21
N TYR A 29 -17.56 -5.46 4.96
CA TYR A 29 -17.04 -5.10 6.29
C TYR A 29 -16.99 -6.28 7.27
N ASN A 30 -18.01 -7.15 7.27
CA ASN A 30 -18.04 -8.31 8.17
C ASN A 30 -16.98 -9.36 7.78
N ASP A 31 -16.74 -9.56 6.49
CA ASP A 31 -15.66 -10.44 6.01
C ASP A 31 -14.30 -9.91 6.45
N PHE A 32 -14.12 -8.59 6.38
CA PHE A 32 -12.88 -7.92 6.81
C PHE A 32 -12.66 -8.03 8.32
N ILE A 33 -13.64 -7.62 9.14
CA ILE A 33 -13.46 -7.55 10.60
C ILE A 33 -13.31 -8.94 11.25
N LYS A 34 -13.86 -9.99 10.62
CA LYS A 34 -13.74 -11.38 11.10
C LYS A 34 -12.49 -12.10 10.59
N ASN A 35 -11.80 -11.55 9.59
CA ASN A 35 -10.61 -12.16 9.01
C ASN A 35 -9.34 -11.39 9.40
N ARG A 36 -8.67 -11.89 10.45
CA ARG A 36 -7.44 -11.26 10.95
C ARG A 36 -6.30 -11.26 9.93
N MET A 37 -6.17 -12.33 9.14
CA MET A 37 -5.14 -12.43 8.11
C MET A 37 -5.32 -11.38 7.02
N LEU A 38 -6.57 -11.13 6.61
CA LEU A 38 -6.89 -10.08 5.64
C LEU A 38 -6.59 -8.68 6.20
N GLN A 39 -6.90 -8.44 7.48
CA GLN A 39 -6.53 -7.18 8.13
C GLN A 39 -5.02 -6.98 8.16
N ASP A 40 -4.27 -8.00 8.59
CA ASP A 40 -2.81 -7.92 8.67
C ASP A 40 -2.19 -7.72 7.27
N ALA A 41 -2.75 -8.34 6.23
CA ALA A 41 -2.32 -8.11 4.84
C ALA A 41 -2.56 -6.66 4.39
N VAL A 42 -3.76 -6.10 4.63
CA VAL A 42 -4.06 -4.70 4.30
C VAL A 42 -3.18 -3.73 5.09
N ILE A 43 -2.97 -3.98 6.39
CA ILE A 43 -2.10 -3.16 7.24
C ILE A 43 -0.66 -3.19 6.71
N ARG A 44 -0.16 -4.35 6.27
CA ARG A 44 1.18 -4.47 5.72
C ARG A 44 1.38 -3.63 4.46
N GLU A 45 0.41 -3.63 3.55
CA GLU A 45 0.47 -2.79 2.35
C GLU A 45 0.40 -1.28 2.70
N ILE A 46 -0.34 -0.90 3.74
CA ILE A 46 -0.36 0.48 4.28
C ILE A 46 1.00 0.87 4.86
N GLU A 47 1.71 -0.04 5.53
CA GLU A 47 3.07 0.23 6.01
C GLU A 47 4.04 0.47 4.84
N ILE A 48 3.96 -0.35 3.78
CA ILE A 48 4.77 -0.21 2.57
C ILE A 48 4.47 1.13 1.89
N LEU A 49 3.20 1.53 1.82
CA LEU A 49 2.78 2.85 1.33
C LEU A 49 3.45 3.98 2.12
N GLY A 50 3.40 3.91 3.45
CA GLY A 50 4.01 4.92 4.33
C GLY A 50 5.53 5.00 4.19
N GLU A 51 6.19 3.85 4.10
CA GLU A 51 7.65 3.77 3.90
C GLU A 51 8.06 4.37 2.55
N ALA A 52 7.37 4.01 1.47
CA ALA A 52 7.65 4.56 0.15
C ALA A 52 7.37 6.07 0.09
N ALA A 53 6.25 6.53 0.67
CA ALA A 53 5.90 7.94 0.72
C ALA A 53 6.91 8.78 1.50
N LYS A 54 7.44 8.27 2.62
CA LYS A 54 8.48 8.95 3.42
C LYS A 54 9.77 9.17 2.63
N ASN A 55 10.07 8.29 1.67
CA ASN A 55 11.29 8.39 0.91
C ASN A 55 11.19 9.39 -0.24
N LEU A 56 10.00 9.70 -0.76
CA LEU A 56 9.82 10.64 -1.88
C LEU A 56 10.56 11.97 -1.66
N SER A 57 11.16 12.49 -2.74
CA SER A 57 11.83 13.78 -2.69
C SER A 57 10.85 14.93 -2.45
N ASN A 58 11.29 15.96 -1.72
CA ASN A 58 10.47 17.15 -1.45
C ASN A 58 10.21 18.04 -2.69
N GLU A 59 10.79 17.68 -3.84
CA GLU A 59 10.68 18.42 -5.10
C GLU A 59 9.62 17.82 -6.04
N LEU A 60 8.86 16.83 -5.57
CA LEU A 60 7.77 16.18 -6.29
C LEU A 60 6.49 17.02 -6.29
#